data_AF-A0A074KRZ3-F1
#
_entry.id   AF-A0A074KRZ3-F1
#
_cell.length_a   1.000
_cell.length_b   1.000
_cell.length_c   1.000
_cell.angle_alpha   90.00
_cell.angle_beta   90.00
_cell.angle_gamma   90.00
#
_symmetry.space_group_name_H-M   'P 1'
#
loop_
_entity.id
_entity.type
_entity.pdbx_description
1 polymer ?
#
loop_
_entity_poly.entity_id
_entity_poly.type
_entity_poly.pdbx_seq_one_letter_code
_entity_poly.pdbx_strand_id
1 'polypeptide(L)'
;MMSNSGLNKFLNYIPMPEMSEEMMQVMSGFVAIKWIFPLVAIVEIIAGILIAIPKTKALGAIVILPVMVGIVIHHAVHDVETIGIALVLFGINIWAIVANWHKYLILIK
;
A
#
# COMPACT_ATOMS: atom_id res chain seq x y z
N MET A 1 -7.52 -5.24 -5.34
CA MET A 1 -7.54 -4.48 -4.06
C MET A 1 -6.67 -3.23 -4.10
N MET A 2 -5.37 -3.30 -4.43
CA MET A 2 -4.48 -2.11 -4.42
C MET A 2 -4.99 -0.97 -5.31
N SER A 3 -5.32 -1.22 -6.58
CA SER A 3 -5.85 -0.16 -7.45
C SER A 3 -7.19 0.41 -6.97
N ASN A 4 -8.02 -0.39 -6.30
CA ASN A 4 -9.27 0.07 -5.69
C ASN A 4 -8.99 1.00 -4.48
N SER A 5 -8.03 0.63 -3.62
CA SER A 5 -7.57 1.47 -2.51
C SER A 5 -7.08 2.83 -3.00
N GLY A 6 -6.27 2.85 -4.07
CA GLY A 6 -5.73 4.09 -4.62
C GLY A 6 -6.79 4.97 -5.29
N LEU A 7 -7.71 4.38 -6.06
CA LEU A 7 -8.83 5.12 -6.64
C LEU A 7 -9.73 5.73 -5.57
N ASN A 8 -9.98 5.00 -4.47
CA ASN A 8 -10.76 5.51 -3.36
C ASN A 8 -10.14 6.76 -2.70
N LYS A 9 -8.80 6.87 -2.64
CA LYS A 9 -8.15 8.07 -2.07
C LYS A 9 -8.40 9.35 -2.87
N PHE A 10 -8.75 9.24 -4.15
CA PHE A 10 -9.15 10.39 -4.97
C PHE A 10 -10.67 10.61 -5.01
N LEU A 11 -11.43 9.52 -5.08
CA LEU A 11 -12.86 9.56 -5.35
C LEU A 11 -13.74 9.45 -4.08
N ASN A 12 -13.15 9.04 -2.95
CA ASN A 12 -13.76 8.95 -1.62
C ASN A 12 -15.12 8.23 -1.60
N TYR A 13 -15.25 7.11 -2.33
CA TYR A 13 -16.50 6.35 -2.45
C TYR A 13 -16.68 5.27 -1.38
N ILE A 14 -15.61 4.92 -0.66
CA ILE A 14 -15.66 4.08 0.54
C ILE A 14 -15.75 5.04 1.74
N PRO A 15 -16.85 5.00 2.51
CA PRO A 15 -16.98 5.85 3.68
C PRO A 15 -15.90 5.50 4.70
N MET A 16 -15.25 6.53 5.24
CA MET A 16 -14.30 6.34 6.33
C MET A 16 -15.07 5.97 7.61
N PRO A 17 -14.60 4.97 8.37
CA PRO A 17 -15.15 4.68 9.68
C PRO A 17 -14.88 5.84 10.64
N GLU A 18 -15.61 5.87 11.76
CA GLU A 18 -15.32 6.82 12.84
C GLU A 18 -13.91 6.58 13.38
N MET A 19 -13.14 7.66 13.54
CA MET A 19 -11.77 7.63 14.02
C MET A 19 -11.71 8.15 15.46
N SER A 20 -10.80 7.58 16.27
CA SER A 20 -10.48 8.14 17.58
C SER A 20 -9.87 9.55 17.44
N GLU A 21 -9.88 10.32 18.54
CA GLU A 21 -9.31 11.67 18.55
C GLU A 21 -7.81 11.68 18.23
N GLU A 22 -7.06 10.70 18.73
CA GLU A 22 -5.64 10.51 18.42
C GLU A 22 -5.43 10.23 16.93
N MET A 23 -6.26 9.37 16.33
CA MET A 23 -6.15 9.03 14.91
C MET A 23 -6.55 10.21 14.01
N MET A 24 -7.51 11.04 14.42
CA MET A 24 -7.83 12.29 13.74
C MET A 24 -6.62 13.25 13.71
N GLN A 25 -5.85 13.36 14.81
CA GLN A 25 -4.64 14.17 14.83
C GLN A 25 -3.58 13.64 13.86
N VAL A 26 -3.33 12.33 13.85
CA VAL A 26 -2.40 11.69 12.90
C VAL A 26 -2.83 11.96 11.45
N MET A 27 -4.13 11.77 11.15
CA MET A 27 -4.69 12.01 9.83
C MET A 27 -4.60 13.48 9.40
N SER A 28 -4.76 14.42 10.33
CA SER A 28 -4.58 15.85 10.05
C SER A 28 -3.15 16.17 9.58
N GLY A 29 -2.14 15.48 10.13
CA GLY A 29 -0.75 15.58 9.69
C GLY A 29 -0.54 15.10 8.26
N PHE A 30 -1.14 13.95 7.90
CA PHE A 30 -1.09 13.46 6.51
C PHE A 30 -1.79 14.41 5.53
N VAL A 31 -2.92 15.00 5.92
CA VAL A 31 -3.64 15.98 5.09
C VAL A 31 -2.85 17.28 4.94
N ALA A 32 -2.15 17.73 5.99
CA ALA A 32 -1.30 18.90 5.92
C ALA A 32 -0.17 18.73 4.89
N ILE A 33 0.38 17.52 4.76
CA ILE A 33 1.37 17.17 3.75
C ILE A 33 0.69 16.73 2.45
N LYS A 34 0.29 17.72 1.65
CA LYS A 34 -0.55 17.57 0.44
C LYS A 34 -0.11 16.52 -0.59
N TRP A 35 1.17 16.12 -0.62
CA TRP A 35 1.68 15.18 -1.62
C TRP A 35 1.64 13.70 -1.19
N ILE A 36 1.49 13.40 0.10
CA ILE A 36 1.58 12.01 0.60
C ILE A 36 0.43 11.16 0.06
N PHE A 37 -0.82 11.58 0.28
CA PHE A 37 -1.98 10.82 -0.18
C PHE A 37 -2.01 10.62 -1.70
N PRO A 38 -1.78 11.66 -2.54
CA PRO A 38 -1.68 11.47 -3.99
C PRO A 38 -0.57 10.49 -4.38
N LEU A 39 0.62 10.58 -3.77
CA LEU A 39 1.72 9.67 -4.09
C LEU A 39 1.36 8.22 -3.77
N VAL A 40 0.86 7.96 -2.56
CA VAL A 40 0.44 6.61 -2.13
C VAL A 40 -0.61 6.06 -3.09
N ALA A 41 -1.63 6.87 -3.42
CA ALA A 41 -2.71 6.46 -4.31
C ALA A 41 -2.21 6.11 -5.72
N ILE A 42 -1.32 6.93 -6.28
CA ILE A 42 -0.70 6.69 -7.60
C ILE A 42 0.10 5.38 -7.58
N VAL A 43 0.92 5.16 -6.55
CA VAL A 43 1.73 3.94 -6.42
C VAL A 43 0.85 2.71 -6.27
N GLU A 44 -0.21 2.76 -5.47
CA GLU A 44 -1.20 1.66 -5.33
C GLU A 44 -1.90 1.33 -6.65
N ILE A 45 -2.28 2.35 -7.44
CA ILE A 45 -2.91 2.16 -8.75
C ILE A 45 -1.94 1.50 -9.72
N ILE A 46 -0.75 2.10 -9.90
CA ILE A 46 0.28 1.61 -10.83
C ILE A 46 0.67 0.18 -10.47
N ALA A 47 1.00 -0.07 -9.20
CA ALA A 47 1.41 -1.40 -8.79
C ALA A 47 0.28 -2.43 -8.93
N GLY A 48 -0.96 -2.07 -8.59
CA GLY A 48 -2.09 -2.98 -8.77
C GLY A 48 -2.31 -3.36 -10.24
N ILE A 49 -2.14 -2.42 -11.17
CA ILE A 49 -2.19 -2.70 -12.62
C ILE A 49 -1.02 -3.61 -13.03
N LEU A 50 0.21 -3.31 -12.57
CA LEU A 50 1.39 -4.10 -12.90
C LEU A 50 1.31 -5.53 -12.35
N ILE A 51 0.72 -5.73 -11.17
CA ILE A 51 0.51 -7.05 -10.55
C ILE A 51 -0.52 -7.87 -11.32
N ALA A 52 -1.57 -7.22 -11.86
CA ALA A 52 -2.62 -7.88 -12.63
C ALA A 52 -2.10 -8.49 -13.95
N ILE A 53 -1.07 -7.90 -14.55
CA ILE A 53 -0.45 -8.39 -15.78
C ILE A 53 0.68 -9.38 -15.42
N PRO A 54 0.59 -10.68 -15.78
CA PRO A 54 1.55 -11.70 -15.33
C PRO A 54 3.02 -11.40 -15.65
N LYS A 55 3.28 -10.73 -16.78
CA LYS A 55 4.64 -10.36 -17.22
C LYS A 55 5.27 -9.27 -16.35
N THR A 56 4.48 -8.32 -15.85
CA THR A 56 4.96 -7.17 -15.05
C THR A 56 4.78 -7.36 -13.54
N LYS A 57 4.23 -8.51 -13.12
CA LYS A 57 3.93 -8.81 -11.71
C LYS A 57 5.11 -8.58 -10.76
N ALA A 58 6.30 -9.01 -11.17
CA ALA A 58 7.51 -8.86 -10.38
C ALA A 58 7.85 -7.38 -10.13
N LEU A 59 7.72 -6.54 -11.15
CA LEU A 59 7.92 -5.10 -11.03
C LEU A 59 6.87 -4.48 -10.10
N GLY A 60 5.59 -4.79 -10.31
CA GLY A 60 4.50 -4.28 -9.46
C GLY A 60 4.67 -4.64 -7.99
N ALA A 61 5.16 -5.85 -7.68
CA ALA A 61 5.42 -6.28 -6.31
C ALA A 61 6.51 -5.45 -5.61
N ILE A 62 7.57 -5.04 -6.32
CA ILE A 62 8.60 -4.14 -5.76
C ILE A 62 8.08 -2.71 -5.64
N VAL A 63 7.34 -2.22 -6.64
CA VAL A 63 6.82 -0.84 -6.65
C VAL A 63 5.91 -0.57 -5.44
N ILE A 64 5.09 -1.54 -5.03
CA ILE A 64 4.19 -1.39 -3.87
C ILE A 64 4.86 -1.65 -2.52
N LEU A 65 6.02 -2.31 -2.49
CA LEU A 65 6.69 -2.73 -1.26
C LEU A 65 6.88 -1.60 -0.22
N PRO A 66 7.46 -0.42 -0.56
CA PRO A 66 7.65 0.63 0.44
C PRO A 66 6.32 1.17 1.00
N VAL A 67 5.27 1.22 0.18
CA VAL A 67 3.93 1.61 0.62
C VAL A 67 3.34 0.56 1.56
N MET A 68 3.48 -0.73 1.24
CA MET A 68 3.01 -1.80 2.13
C MET A 68 3.71 -1.78 3.49
N VAL A 69 5.03 -1.54 3.51
CA VAL A 69 5.79 -1.39 4.77
C VAL A 69 5.23 -0.22 5.58
N GLY A 70 5.00 0.93 4.94
CA GLY A 70 4.38 2.08 5.60
C GLY A 70 2.99 1.78 6.17
N ILE A 71 2.15 1.06 5.42
CA ILE A 71 0.82 0.65 5.87
C ILE A 71 0.91 -0.25 7.11
N VAL A 72 1.78 -1.27 7.09
CA VAL A 72 1.95 -2.18 8.24
C VAL A 72 2.45 -1.43 9.47
N ILE A 73 3.44 -0.55 9.31
CA ILE A 73 3.97 0.26 10.42
C ILE A 73 2.88 1.17 10.98
N HIS A 74 2.10 1.84 10.10
CA HIS A 74 1.03 2.72 10.53
C HIS A 74 -0.01 1.98 11.38
N HIS A 75 -0.47 0.81 10.94
CA HIS A 75 -1.39 -0.02 11.74
C HIS A 75 -0.74 -0.51 13.03
N ALA A 76 0.53 -0.96 12.98
CA ALA A 76 1.23 -1.44 14.17
C ALA A 76 1.40 -0.35 15.26
N VAL A 77 1.45 0.92 14.89
CA VAL A 77 1.65 2.03 15.83
C VAL A 77 0.33 2.71 16.22
N HIS A 78 -0.61 2.87 15.29
CA HIS A 78 -1.80 3.72 15.48
C HIS A 78 -3.15 2.99 15.33
N ASP A 79 -3.19 1.81 14.73
CA ASP A 79 -4.46 1.08 14.48
C ASP A 79 -4.23 -0.44 14.45
N VAL A 80 -3.85 -0.99 15.62
CA VAL A 80 -3.50 -2.41 15.75
C VAL A 80 -4.72 -3.30 15.58
N GLU A 81 -5.92 -2.81 15.90
CA GLU A 81 -7.16 -3.58 15.82
C GLU A 81 -7.49 -3.99 14.38
N THR A 82 -7.18 -3.15 13.39
CA THR A 82 -7.47 -3.41 11.98
C THR A 82 -6.26 -3.97 11.19
N ILE A 83 -5.13 -4.24 11.86
CA ILE A 83 -3.86 -4.64 11.24
C ILE A 83 -3.95 -5.93 10.40
N GLY A 84 -4.94 -6.79 10.66
CA GLY A 84 -5.03 -8.12 10.05
C GLY A 84 -4.99 -8.09 8.52
N ILE A 85 -5.71 -7.17 7.88
CA ILE A 85 -5.73 -7.06 6.41
C ILE A 85 -4.39 -6.57 5.86
N ALA A 86 -3.73 -5.65 6.57
CA ALA A 86 -2.42 -5.13 6.19
C ALA A 86 -1.36 -6.25 6.20
N LEU A 87 -1.37 -7.11 7.23
CA LEU A 87 -0.45 -8.25 7.32
C LEU A 87 -0.67 -9.29 6.23
N VAL A 88 -1.93 -9.61 5.92
CA VAL A 88 -2.26 -10.55 4.83
C VAL A 88 -1.75 -10.01 3.49
N LEU A 89 -2.03 -8.74 3.19
CA LEU A 89 -1.59 -8.11 1.95
C LEU A 89 -0.07 -7.99 1.88
N PHE A 90 0.59 -7.69 3.00
CA PHE A 90 2.05 -7.65 3.07
C PHE A 90 2.65 -9.04 2.87
N GLY A 91 2.09 -10.08 3.49
CA GLY A 91 2.48 -11.46 3.26
C GLY A 91 2.35 -11.89 1.79
N ILE A 92 1.25 -11.51 1.13
CA ILE A 92 1.06 -11.74 -0.32
C ILE A 92 2.12 -10.97 -1.13
N ASN A 93 2.44 -9.73 -0.74
CA ASN A 93 3.46 -8.94 -1.41
C ASN A 93 4.85 -9.58 -1.30
N ILE A 94 5.25 -10.01 -0.09
CA ILE A 94 6.49 -10.74 0.15
C ILE A 94 6.53 -12.06 -0.64
N TRP A 95 5.44 -12.83 -0.61
CA TRP A 95 5.34 -14.06 -1.40
C TRP A 95 5.51 -13.79 -2.90
N ALA A 96 4.89 -12.75 -3.44
CA ALA A 96 5.02 -12.39 -4.85
C ALA A 96 6.47 -12.01 -5.21
N ILE A 97 7.19 -11.34 -4.31
CA ILE A 97 8.62 -11.03 -4.46
C ILE A 97 9.45 -12.32 -4.45
N VAL A 98 9.31 -13.16 -3.42
CA VAL A 98 10.07 -14.41 -3.30
C VAL A 98 9.83 -15.34 -4.49
N ALA A 99 8.58 -15.48 -4.93
CA ALA A 99 8.22 -16.30 -6.08
C ALA A 99 8.82 -15.80 -7.41
N ASN A 100 9.18 -14.51 -7.50
CA ASN A 100 9.80 -13.90 -8.67
C ASN A 100 11.27 -13.55 -8.45
N TRP A 101 11.93 -14.05 -7.39
CA TRP A 101 13.27 -13.65 -6.96
C TRP A 101 14.30 -13.63 -8.10
N HIS A 102 14.31 -14.67 -8.93
CA HIS A 102 15.22 -14.81 -10.08
C HIS A 102 15.17 -13.62 -11.05
N LYS A 103 14.02 -12.96 -11.19
CA LYS A 103 13.85 -11.79 -12.07
C LYS A 103 14.52 -10.53 -11.53
N TYR A 104 14.79 -10.46 -10.22
CA TYR A 104 15.44 -9.31 -9.59
C TYR A 104 16.95 -9.41 -9.59
N LEU A 105 17.52 -10.58 -9.89
CA LEU A 105 18.97 -10.77 -9.94
C LEU A 105 19.65 -9.84 -10.94
N ILE A 106 18.95 -9.39 -11.99
CA ILE A 106 19.46 -8.40 -12.94
C ILE A 106 19.64 -6.99 -12.34
N LEU A 107 18.94 -6.68 -11.23
CA LEU A 107 19.06 -5.38 -10.56
C LEU A 107 20.23 -5.33 -9.58
N ILE A 108 20.79 -6.49 -9.21
CA ILE A 108 21.83 -6.64 -8.17
C ILE A 108 23.17 -7.10 -8.80
N LYS A 109 23.18 -7.38 -10.11
CA LYS A 109 24.38 -7.69 -10.89
C LYS A 109 24.84 -6.48 -11.67
#